data_AF-A0A4W3KIP9-F1
#
_entry.id   AF-A0A4W3KIP9-F1
#
_cell.length_a   1.000
_cell.length_b   1.000
_cell.length_c   1.000
_cell.angle_alpha   90.00
_cell.angle_beta   90.00
_cell.angle_gamma   90.00
#
_symmetry.space_group_name_H-M   'P 1'
#
loop_
_entity.id
_entity.type
_entity.pdbx_description
1 polymer ?
#
loop_
_entity_poly.entity_id
_entity_poly.type
_entity_poly.pdbx_seq_one_letter_code
_entity_poly.pdbx_strand_id
1 'polypeptide(L)'
;MFGRKLLRSDQEPTEHCHANLPYRCPRCGEHMRFRSLSSLRAHLEFSHSYETVVQCNTFSSVPQSSLKSSFPEKCLHMSSTTKHPHSFSNRNLHSNYAHCKNTKDRKSEIPQEWTGTETRCHLVSNLYSENINFIAPYENCMEERLQIVQALDALTEKRIDQLPHCLQKMAAQIAVIKAESAQLAQEKQMIQERERVLSTQVNLAIEMIIILKQKLAKTEQELHAREQEAADINQFLQAAVQKEARGKVKVQRFIEGLLHRIAVAEKQLQEYHEQQGLFGIIS
;
A
#
# COMPACT_ATOMS: atom_id res chain seq x y z
N MET A 1 20.93 24.02 72.82
CA MET A 1 21.58 22.73 72.53
C MET A 1 20.56 21.83 71.86
N PHE A 2 20.71 21.62 70.55
CA PHE A 2 21.10 20.33 69.95
C PHE A 2 20.17 19.17 70.31
N GLY A 3 19.37 18.74 69.33
CA GLY A 3 18.56 17.53 69.42
C GLY A 3 18.09 17.10 68.04
N ARG A 4 19.04 16.62 67.23
CA ARG A 4 18.86 16.07 65.89
C ARG A 4 17.81 14.95 65.90
N LYS A 5 16.86 14.98 64.95
CA LYS A 5 16.29 13.76 64.41
C LYS A 5 16.57 13.72 62.92
N LEU A 6 17.39 12.74 62.56
CA LEU A 6 17.65 12.29 61.21
C LEU A 6 16.33 11.98 60.52
N LEU A 7 16.05 12.67 59.41
CA LEU A 7 15.21 12.09 58.37
C LEU A 7 16.16 11.60 57.27
N ARG A 8 16.18 10.28 57.19
CA ARG A 8 16.94 9.45 56.28
C ARG A 8 16.49 9.74 54.86
N SER A 9 17.48 9.90 53.98
CA SER A 9 17.31 9.91 52.54
C SER A 9 16.64 8.62 52.09
N ASP A 10 15.42 8.72 51.56
CA ASP A 10 14.90 7.71 50.66
C ASP A 10 14.96 8.25 49.25
N GLN A 11 15.73 7.51 48.47
CA GLN A 11 16.02 7.68 47.07
C GLN A 11 14.75 7.31 46.30
N GLU A 12 13.98 8.30 45.87
CA GLU A 12 12.86 8.11 44.96
C GLU A 12 13.41 7.62 43.60
N PRO A 13 13.07 6.41 43.12
CA PRO A 13 13.31 6.06 41.74
C PRO A 13 12.40 6.94 40.89
N THR A 14 12.99 7.58 39.88
CA THR A 14 12.31 8.31 38.80
C THR A 14 11.37 7.39 38.05
N GLU A 15 10.20 7.15 38.61
CA GLU A 15 9.04 6.57 37.97
C GLU A 15 7.88 7.51 38.30
N HIS A 16 6.83 7.56 37.50
CA HIS A 16 5.71 8.52 37.58
C HIS A 16 5.85 9.83 36.79
N CYS A 17 6.22 9.71 35.51
CA CYS A 17 5.79 10.71 34.50
C CYS A 17 5.19 10.08 33.23
N HIS A 18 4.69 8.83 33.30
CA HIS A 18 3.99 8.18 32.19
C HIS A 18 2.45 8.31 32.27
N ALA A 19 1.91 8.84 33.36
CA ALA A 19 0.46 8.84 33.63
C ALA A 19 -0.35 9.82 32.75
N ASN A 20 0.26 10.85 32.16
CA ASN A 20 -0.44 11.93 31.42
C ASN A 20 -0.29 11.86 29.89
N LEU A 21 0.08 10.70 29.34
CA LEU A 21 0.33 10.52 27.91
C LEU A 21 -0.69 9.51 27.34
N PRO A 22 -1.78 9.97 26.68
CA PRO A 22 -2.86 9.09 26.26
C PRO A 22 -2.50 8.24 25.03
N TYR A 23 -1.55 8.68 24.21
CA TYR A 23 -1.17 7.99 22.97
C TYR A 23 0.05 7.11 23.18
N ARG A 24 0.02 5.87 22.68
CA ARG A 24 1.09 4.88 22.85
C ARG A 24 1.55 4.34 21.49
N CYS A 25 2.84 4.08 21.36
CA CYS A 25 3.35 3.39 20.18
C CYS A 25 3.04 1.88 20.30
N PRO A 26 2.33 1.27 19.33
CA PRO A 26 2.02 -0.16 19.37
C PRO A 26 3.25 -1.07 19.28
N ARG A 27 4.40 -0.56 18.82
CA ARG A 27 5.66 -1.34 18.71
C ARG A 27 6.58 -1.18 19.92
N CYS A 28 6.57 -0.02 20.56
CA CYS A 28 7.43 0.28 21.70
C CYS A 28 6.72 0.12 23.06
N GLY A 29 5.41 -0.12 23.05
CA GLY A 29 4.63 -0.37 24.26
C GLY A 29 4.59 0.82 25.23
N GLU A 30 4.58 0.52 26.52
CA GLU A 30 4.37 1.49 27.61
C GLU A 30 5.48 2.52 27.80
N HIS A 31 6.67 2.23 27.27
CA HIS A 31 7.85 3.08 27.47
C HIS A 31 7.88 4.28 26.52
N MET A 32 7.11 4.23 25.43
CA MET A 32 7.01 5.32 24.45
C MET A 32 5.57 5.80 24.34
N ARG A 33 5.24 6.76 25.20
CA ARG A 33 3.96 7.46 25.20
C ARG A 33 4.11 8.92 24.79
N PHE A 34 3.06 9.46 24.20
CA PHE A 34 3.08 10.74 23.51
C PHE A 34 1.93 11.64 23.98
N ARG A 35 2.19 12.97 24.02
CA ARG A 35 1.19 13.98 24.43
C ARG A 35 0.18 14.27 23.32
N SER A 36 0.56 14.04 22.06
CA SER A 36 -0.28 14.30 20.89
C SER A 36 -0.09 13.22 19.81
N LEU A 37 -1.10 13.10 18.94
CA LEU A 37 -1.02 12.24 17.75
C LEU A 37 0.10 12.68 16.80
N SER A 38 0.43 13.97 16.73
CA SER A 38 1.49 14.49 15.88
C SER A 38 2.87 13.99 16.32
N SER A 39 3.17 13.95 17.63
CA SER A 39 4.44 13.41 18.10
C SER A 39 4.49 11.89 17.98
N LEU A 40 3.36 11.19 18.13
CA LEU A 40 3.28 9.76 17.84
C LEU A 40 3.52 9.47 16.34
N ARG A 41 2.92 10.23 15.42
CA ARG A 41 3.17 10.08 13.97
C ARG A 41 4.62 10.32 13.62
N ALA A 42 5.22 11.40 14.12
CA ALA A 42 6.63 11.68 13.90
C ALA A 42 7.51 10.53 14.42
N HIS A 43 7.24 10.03 15.63
CA HIS A 43 7.95 8.86 16.15
C HIS A 43 7.82 7.66 15.22
N LEU A 44 6.59 7.28 14.82
CA LEU A 44 6.39 6.16 13.89
C LEU A 44 7.15 6.36 12.56
N GLU A 45 7.14 7.56 12.00
CA GLU A 45 7.79 7.87 10.72
C GLU A 45 9.33 7.83 10.79
N PHE A 46 9.92 8.25 11.92
CA PHE A 46 11.37 8.31 12.09
C PHE A 46 11.99 7.06 12.73
N SER A 47 11.31 6.39 13.66
CA SER A 47 11.85 5.23 14.37
C SER A 47 11.39 3.89 13.82
N HIS A 48 10.34 3.89 13.00
CA HIS A 48 9.78 2.69 12.40
C HIS A 48 9.57 2.91 10.92
N SER A 49 10.60 2.63 10.12
CA SER A 49 10.49 2.68 8.65
C SER A 49 9.22 1.93 8.20
N TYR A 50 8.57 2.48 7.15
CA TYR A 50 7.21 2.18 6.68
C TYR A 50 6.95 0.71 6.28
N GLU A 51 7.89 -0.20 6.49
CA GLU A 51 7.87 -1.59 6.05
C GLU A 51 6.97 -2.51 6.92
N THR A 52 6.44 -2.01 8.04
CA THR A 52 5.74 -2.85 9.04
C THR A 52 4.41 -2.25 9.51
N VAL A 53 3.85 -1.28 8.77
CA VAL A 53 2.52 -0.68 9.07
C VAL A 53 1.38 -1.68 8.82
N VAL A 54 1.62 -2.74 8.04
CA VAL A 54 0.60 -3.72 7.64
C VAL A 54 0.23 -4.71 8.77
N GLN A 55 1.08 -4.91 9.78
CA GLN A 55 0.89 -5.95 10.79
C GLN A 55 0.15 -5.51 12.07
N CYS A 56 -0.10 -4.21 12.27
CA CYS A 56 -0.78 -3.72 13.49
C CYS A 56 -2.32 -3.58 13.35
N ASN A 57 -2.89 -3.73 12.16
CA ASN A 57 -4.35 -3.63 11.96
C ASN A 57 -5.10 -4.94 12.23
N THR A 58 -4.42 -6.03 12.59
CA THR A 58 -5.04 -7.35 12.74
C THR A 58 -5.38 -7.78 14.17
N PHE A 59 -4.99 -7.05 15.22
CA PHE A 59 -5.31 -7.49 16.59
C PHE A 59 -5.69 -6.35 17.52
N SER A 60 -6.95 -5.94 17.46
CA SER A 60 -7.65 -5.51 18.67
C SER A 60 -9.16 -5.67 18.49
N SER A 61 -9.67 -6.88 18.76
CA SER A 61 -11.06 -7.12 19.14
C SER A 61 -11.27 -8.58 19.60
N VAL A 62 -11.63 -8.71 20.88
CA VAL A 62 -12.35 -9.82 21.57
C VAL A 62 -11.51 -10.94 22.23
N PRO A 63 -11.85 -11.36 23.48
CA PRO A 63 -11.02 -12.23 24.32
C PRO A 63 -11.45 -13.71 24.36
N GLN A 64 -10.56 -14.51 24.97
CA GLN A 64 -10.71 -15.83 25.59
C GLN A 64 -10.66 -17.13 24.76
N SER A 65 -9.84 -18.02 25.34
CA SER A 65 -9.92 -19.48 25.41
C SER A 65 -9.33 -20.30 24.26
N SER A 66 -8.27 -21.02 24.63
CA SER A 66 -7.83 -22.34 24.16
C SER A 66 -7.87 -22.61 22.66
N LEU A 67 -6.69 -22.74 22.05
CA LEU A 67 -6.33 -23.86 21.17
C LEU A 67 -4.82 -23.86 20.93
N LYS A 68 -4.21 -25.02 21.18
CA LYS A 68 -2.80 -25.34 20.95
C LYS A 68 -2.56 -25.57 19.46
N SER A 69 -1.47 -25.03 18.91
CA SER A 69 -0.82 -25.46 17.64
C SER A 69 0.45 -24.60 17.46
N SER A 70 1.65 -25.02 17.89
CA SER A 70 2.57 -26.00 17.26
C SER A 70 3.37 -25.45 16.05
N PHE A 71 4.47 -24.75 16.38
CA PHE A 71 5.75 -24.55 15.64
C PHE A 71 5.83 -23.69 14.35
N PRO A 72 7.03 -23.18 13.96
CA PRO A 72 8.08 -22.59 14.80
C PRO A 72 8.61 -21.23 14.28
N GLU A 73 9.16 -20.46 15.21
CA GLU A 73 10.04 -19.32 15.00
C GLU A 73 11.30 -19.70 14.20
N LYS A 74 11.69 -18.87 13.24
CA LYS A 74 13.10 -18.58 12.97
C LYS A 74 13.28 -17.08 12.77
N CYS A 75 13.72 -16.44 13.85
CA CYS A 75 14.42 -15.17 13.80
C CYS A 75 15.80 -15.39 13.17
N LEU A 76 16.12 -14.67 12.10
CA LEU A 76 17.49 -14.36 11.74
C LEU A 76 17.63 -12.85 11.75
N HIS A 77 18.14 -12.36 12.88
CA HIS A 77 18.87 -11.12 12.94
C HIS A 77 20.05 -11.21 11.98
N MET A 78 20.31 -10.16 11.21
CA MET A 78 21.66 -9.73 10.87
C MET A 78 21.66 -8.21 10.81
N SER A 79 22.26 -7.62 11.83
CA SER A 79 22.65 -6.22 11.88
C SER A 79 23.80 -6.00 10.92
N SER A 80 23.77 -4.96 10.10
CA SER A 80 24.98 -4.36 9.56
C SER A 80 24.76 -2.87 9.31
N THR A 81 25.51 -2.12 10.09
CA THR A 81 25.75 -0.68 9.99
C THR A 81 26.47 -0.35 8.69
N THR A 82 25.92 0.57 7.91
CA THR A 82 26.73 1.36 6.97
C THR A 82 26.08 2.72 6.77
N LYS A 83 26.79 3.74 7.25
CA LYS A 83 26.49 5.15 7.07
C LYS A 83 26.79 5.51 5.61
N HIS A 84 25.87 6.09 4.86
CA HIS A 84 26.20 7.02 3.77
C HIS A 84 25.10 8.06 3.54
N PRO A 85 25.46 9.28 3.11
CA PRO A 85 24.58 10.45 3.12
C PRO A 85 23.81 10.61 1.81
N HIS A 86 22.64 11.23 1.93
CA HIS A 86 21.79 11.69 0.85
C HIS A 86 22.45 12.78 0.00
N SER A 87 22.26 12.70 -1.33
CA SER A 87 22.06 13.87 -2.17
C SER A 87 21.07 13.52 -3.28
N PHE A 88 19.84 14.00 -3.13
CA PHE A 88 18.85 14.05 -4.20
C PHE A 88 19.08 15.34 -4.99
N SER A 89 19.24 15.23 -6.31
CA SER A 89 18.99 16.37 -7.19
C SER A 89 17.99 15.96 -8.27
N ASN A 90 16.90 16.69 -8.25
CA ASN A 90 15.68 16.53 -9.02
C ASN A 90 15.85 17.21 -10.39
N ARG A 91 15.51 16.53 -11.50
CA ARG A 91 15.07 17.21 -12.73
C ARG A 91 13.99 16.40 -13.45
N ASN A 92 12.83 17.03 -13.53
CA ASN A 92 11.72 16.73 -14.42
C ASN A 92 12.18 16.47 -15.86
N LEU A 93 11.57 15.47 -16.51
CA LEU A 93 11.09 15.67 -17.88
C LEU A 93 9.85 14.81 -18.15
N HIS A 94 8.81 15.48 -18.63
CA HIS A 94 7.57 14.89 -19.11
C HIS A 94 7.87 13.98 -20.30
N SER A 95 7.36 12.74 -20.29
CA SER A 95 7.35 11.88 -21.47
C SER A 95 5.93 11.45 -21.77
N ASN A 96 5.39 11.98 -22.86
CA ASN A 96 4.09 11.62 -23.40
C ASN A 96 4.10 10.18 -23.91
N TYR A 97 3.04 9.45 -23.56
CA TYR A 97 2.65 8.20 -24.17
C TYR A 97 2.25 8.44 -25.63
N ALA A 98 2.87 7.73 -26.56
CA ALA A 98 2.31 7.46 -27.88
C ALA A 98 2.63 6.02 -28.30
N HIS A 99 1.61 5.19 -28.06
CA HIS A 99 1.20 3.98 -28.77
C HIS A 99 2.02 3.59 -30.03
N CYS A 100 2.75 2.48 -29.95
CA CYS A 100 3.30 1.79 -31.11
C CYS A 100 2.24 0.81 -31.67
N LYS A 101 1.78 1.04 -32.91
CA LYS A 101 1.07 0.04 -33.71
C LYS A 101 2.03 -0.50 -34.78
N ASN A 102 2.03 -1.83 -34.88
CA ASN A 102 2.72 -2.62 -35.90
C ASN A 102 2.55 -2.07 -37.33
N THR A 103 3.66 -1.97 -38.05
CA THR A 103 3.71 -2.29 -39.49
C THR A 103 5.04 -2.96 -39.80
N LYS A 104 4.94 -4.13 -40.43
CA LYS A 104 6.02 -4.86 -41.09
C LYS A 104 6.63 -3.99 -42.19
N ASP A 105 7.80 -4.42 -42.64
CA ASP A 105 8.57 -3.95 -43.79
C ASP A 105 9.56 -2.83 -43.50
N ARG A 106 10.78 -3.23 -43.13
CA ARG A 106 11.96 -2.48 -43.58
C ARG A 106 13.18 -3.40 -43.67
N LYS A 107 13.64 -3.54 -44.92
CA LYS A 107 14.88 -4.21 -45.33
C LYS A 107 16.06 -3.67 -44.52
N SER A 108 16.95 -4.58 -44.16
CA SER A 108 18.26 -4.30 -43.57
C SER A 108 19.01 -3.24 -44.38
N GLU A 109 19.19 -2.05 -43.80
CA GLU A 109 20.13 -1.05 -44.29
C GLU A 109 21.54 -1.50 -43.92
N ILE A 110 22.26 -1.98 -44.92
CA ILE A 110 23.72 -2.07 -44.95
C ILE A 110 24.23 -0.62 -45.01
N PRO A 111 25.16 -0.18 -44.15
CA PRO A 111 25.86 1.08 -44.38
C PRO A 111 26.70 0.98 -45.67
N GLN A 112 26.14 1.47 -46.77
CA GLN A 112 26.85 1.80 -48.00
C GLN A 112 27.68 3.05 -47.74
N GLU A 113 28.98 2.87 -47.54
CA GLU A 113 29.93 3.95 -47.78
C GLU A 113 31.26 3.39 -48.27
N TRP A 114 31.23 2.94 -49.53
CA TRP A 114 32.39 2.93 -50.41
C TRP A 114 31.86 3.32 -51.79
N THR A 115 31.70 4.61 -52.04
CA THR A 115 31.63 5.13 -53.41
C THR A 115 33.02 4.95 -54.01
N GLY A 116 33.29 3.74 -54.52
CA GLY A 116 34.38 3.51 -55.44
C GLY A 116 34.08 4.32 -56.68
N THR A 117 34.80 5.43 -56.85
CA THR A 117 34.94 6.11 -58.14
C THR A 117 35.40 5.08 -59.15
N GLU A 118 34.45 4.62 -59.96
CA GLU A 118 34.68 3.75 -61.11
C GLU A 118 35.43 4.57 -62.16
N THR A 119 36.75 4.61 -62.05
CA THR A 119 37.60 5.16 -63.09
C THR A 119 37.58 4.19 -64.27
N ARG A 120 36.61 4.43 -65.15
CA ARG A 120 36.53 3.92 -66.51
C ARG A 120 37.86 4.15 -67.22
N CYS A 121 38.66 3.11 -67.35
CA CYS A 121 39.85 3.08 -68.20
C CYS A 121 39.42 3.12 -69.67
N HIS A 122 39.21 4.32 -70.20
CA HIS A 122 39.31 4.55 -71.63
C HIS A 122 40.76 4.79 -72.00
N LEU A 123 41.11 4.28 -73.19
CA LEU A 123 42.38 4.40 -73.91
C LEU A 123 43.39 3.30 -73.58
N VAL A 124 43.35 2.21 -74.36
CA VAL A 124 44.43 1.94 -75.32
C VAL A 124 43.85 1.29 -76.58
N SER A 125 43.72 2.07 -77.65
CA SER A 125 43.71 1.52 -79.01
C SER A 125 44.56 2.40 -79.92
N ASN A 126 45.60 1.75 -80.44
CA ASN A 126 46.46 2.08 -81.58
C ASN A 126 47.22 3.41 -81.60
N LEU A 127 48.52 3.33 -81.88
CA LEU A 127 49.06 3.59 -83.22
C LEU A 127 50.50 3.05 -83.32
N TYR A 128 50.68 2.00 -84.13
CA TYR A 128 51.95 1.75 -84.80
C TYR A 128 52.24 2.96 -85.69
N SER A 129 53.30 3.70 -85.43
CA SER A 129 53.96 4.56 -86.42
C SER A 129 55.37 4.87 -85.96
N GLU A 130 56.30 4.56 -86.85
CA GLU A 130 57.74 4.79 -86.74
C GLU A 130 58.04 6.29 -86.56
N ASN A 131 58.69 6.67 -85.46
CA ASN A 131 59.71 7.73 -85.50
C ASN A 131 60.53 7.76 -84.20
N ILE A 132 61.83 7.96 -84.35
CA ILE A 132 62.84 7.97 -83.28
C ILE A 132 62.78 9.32 -82.54
N ASN A 133 62.87 9.25 -81.20
CA ASN A 133 62.96 10.35 -80.21
C ASN A 133 61.67 10.84 -79.52
N PHE A 134 61.03 9.98 -78.71
CA PHE A 134 60.06 10.41 -77.69
C PHE A 134 60.05 9.45 -76.48
N ILE A 135 61.14 9.40 -75.71
CA ILE A 135 61.27 8.53 -74.52
C ILE A 135 61.01 9.31 -73.22
N ALA A 136 61.43 10.58 -73.15
CA ALA A 136 61.38 11.39 -71.92
C ALA A 136 59.95 11.67 -71.34
N PRO A 137 58.88 11.86 -72.13
CA PRO A 137 57.55 12.13 -71.57
C PRO A 137 56.85 10.88 -71.00
N TYR A 138 57.27 9.69 -71.41
CA TYR A 138 56.73 8.42 -70.95
C TYR A 138 57.32 8.02 -69.60
N GLU A 139 58.61 8.28 -69.37
CA GLU A 139 59.29 8.05 -68.09
C GLU A 139 58.70 8.91 -66.96
N ASN A 140 58.46 10.21 -67.19
CA ASN A 140 57.82 11.09 -66.22
C ASN A 140 56.38 10.65 -65.85
N CYS A 141 55.59 10.19 -66.84
CA CYS A 141 54.24 9.66 -66.61
C CYS A 141 54.28 8.34 -65.82
N MET A 142 55.28 7.48 -66.05
CA MET A 142 55.46 6.25 -65.28
C MET A 142 55.90 6.52 -63.84
N GLU A 143 56.77 7.50 -63.61
CA GLU A 143 57.18 7.93 -62.27
C GLU A 143 56.03 8.54 -61.48
N GLU A 144 55.22 9.40 -62.09
CA GLU A 144 54.01 9.97 -61.47
C GLU A 144 53.00 8.87 -61.11
N ARG A 145 52.77 7.91 -62.01
CA ARG A 145 51.93 6.74 -61.72
C ARG A 145 52.49 5.87 -60.61
N LEU A 146 53.80 5.69 -60.52
CA LEU A 146 54.45 4.93 -59.45
C LEU A 146 54.29 5.63 -58.10
N GLN A 147 54.47 6.95 -58.03
CA GLN A 147 54.24 7.73 -56.80
C GLN A 147 52.78 7.66 -56.36
N ILE A 148 51.83 7.72 -57.30
CA ILE A 148 50.41 7.55 -57.00
C ILE A 148 50.14 6.15 -56.43
N VAL A 149 50.70 5.10 -57.02
CA VAL A 149 50.55 3.72 -56.53
C VAL A 149 51.14 3.60 -55.13
N GLN A 150 52.35 4.11 -54.88
CA GLN A 150 52.98 4.10 -53.56
C GLN A 150 52.19 4.89 -52.52
N ALA A 151 51.60 6.03 -52.91
CA ALA A 151 50.73 6.82 -52.03
C ALA A 151 49.42 6.10 -51.70
N LEU A 152 48.84 5.38 -52.67
CA LEU A 152 47.68 4.53 -52.46
C LEU A 152 48.02 3.33 -51.55
N ASP A 153 49.16 2.67 -51.77
CA ASP A 153 49.65 1.57 -50.94
C ASP A 153 49.90 2.03 -49.50
N ALA A 154 50.52 3.20 -49.31
CA ALA A 154 50.70 3.78 -47.97
C ALA A 154 49.36 4.16 -47.30
N LEU A 155 48.34 4.55 -48.07
CA LEU A 155 47.02 4.85 -47.56
C LEU A 155 46.21 3.58 -47.23
N THR A 156 46.33 2.53 -48.04
CA THR A 156 45.69 1.25 -47.77
C THR A 156 46.34 0.59 -46.55
N GLU A 157 47.65 0.60 -46.43
CA GLU A 157 48.38 0.16 -45.22
C GLU A 157 47.91 0.90 -43.98
N LYS A 158 47.85 2.24 -44.00
CA LYS A 158 47.31 3.04 -42.88
C LYS A 158 45.88 2.67 -42.50
N ARG A 159 45.02 2.38 -43.48
CA ARG A 159 43.64 1.92 -43.21
C ARG A 159 43.61 0.50 -42.65
N ILE A 160 44.46 -0.39 -43.16
CA ILE A 160 44.62 -1.75 -42.65
C ILE A 160 45.09 -1.72 -41.20
N ASP A 161 46.01 -0.82 -40.85
CA ASP A 161 46.50 -0.66 -39.47
C ASP A 161 45.45 -0.06 -38.52
N GLN A 162 44.59 0.83 -39.01
CA GLN A 162 43.53 1.46 -38.21
C GLN A 162 42.31 0.56 -37.99
N LEU A 163 42.03 -0.35 -38.93
CA LEU A 163 40.84 -1.21 -38.89
C LEU A 163 40.78 -2.10 -37.63
N PRO A 164 41.86 -2.78 -37.17
CA PRO A 164 41.88 -3.53 -35.92
C PRO A 164 41.48 -2.70 -34.71
N HIS A 165 41.95 -1.45 -34.61
CA HIS A 165 41.63 -0.57 -33.49
C HIS A 165 40.16 -0.15 -33.49
N CYS A 166 39.61 0.15 -34.67
CA CYS A 166 38.19 0.46 -34.81
C CYS A 166 37.32 -0.76 -34.45
N LEU A 167 37.68 -1.95 -34.93
CA LEU A 167 37.00 -3.21 -34.61
C LEU A 167 37.07 -3.55 -33.12
N GLN A 168 38.23 -3.39 -32.48
CA GLN A 168 38.39 -3.59 -31.05
C GLN A 168 37.53 -2.62 -30.24
N LYS A 169 37.47 -1.35 -30.64
CA LYS A 169 36.62 -0.33 -30.00
C LYS A 169 35.14 -0.70 -30.11
N MET A 170 34.67 -1.09 -31.30
CA MET A 170 33.27 -1.52 -31.48
C MET A 170 32.99 -2.82 -30.70
N ALA A 171 33.91 -3.78 -30.70
CA ALA A 171 33.78 -5.02 -29.94
C ALA A 171 33.67 -4.77 -28.43
N ALA A 172 34.46 -3.84 -27.89
CA ALA A 172 34.39 -3.42 -26.49
C ALA A 172 33.04 -2.76 -26.15
N GLN A 173 32.52 -1.88 -27.02
CA GLN A 173 31.21 -1.27 -26.82
C GLN A 173 30.08 -2.32 -26.82
N ILE A 174 30.12 -3.27 -27.75
CA ILE A 174 29.16 -4.38 -27.80
C ILE A 174 29.24 -5.22 -26.52
N ALA A 175 30.45 -5.48 -26.00
CA ALA A 175 30.62 -6.23 -24.76
C ALA A 175 30.00 -5.51 -23.55
N VAL A 176 30.19 -4.19 -23.45
CA VAL A 176 29.58 -3.37 -22.38
C VAL A 176 28.06 -3.40 -22.48
N ILE A 177 27.49 -3.13 -23.65
CA ILE A 177 26.03 -3.15 -23.85
C ILE A 177 25.45 -4.53 -23.54
N LYS A 178 26.16 -5.62 -23.89
CA LYS A 178 25.75 -6.98 -23.55
C LYS A 178 25.75 -7.23 -22.05
N ALA A 179 26.74 -6.73 -21.31
CA ALA A 179 26.79 -6.85 -19.85
C ALA A 179 25.64 -6.06 -19.19
N GLU A 180 25.38 -4.83 -19.62
CA GLU A 180 24.26 -4.01 -19.12
C GLU A 180 22.90 -4.65 -19.44
N SER A 181 22.72 -5.18 -20.66
CA SER A 181 21.51 -5.90 -21.02
C SER A 181 21.29 -7.16 -20.18
N ALA A 182 22.37 -7.87 -19.81
CA ALA A 182 22.27 -9.03 -18.94
C ALA A 182 21.86 -8.64 -17.51
N GLN A 183 22.40 -7.54 -16.97
CA GLN A 183 22.01 -7.00 -15.67
C GLN A 183 20.52 -6.60 -15.66
N LEU A 184 20.07 -5.85 -16.66
CA LEU A 184 18.66 -5.44 -16.76
C LEU A 184 17.73 -6.65 -16.90
N ALA A 185 18.15 -7.70 -17.60
CA ALA A 185 17.38 -8.94 -17.70
C ALA A 185 17.23 -9.62 -16.32
N GLN A 186 18.27 -9.61 -15.49
CA GLN A 186 18.23 -10.13 -14.13
C GLN A 186 17.31 -9.28 -13.23
N GLU A 187 17.44 -7.96 -13.26
CA GLU A 187 16.58 -7.05 -12.48
C GLU A 187 15.11 -7.21 -12.88
N LYS A 188 14.83 -7.35 -14.18
CA LYS A 188 13.48 -7.64 -14.66
C LYS A 188 12.93 -8.94 -14.09
N GLN A 189 13.73 -10.01 -14.00
CA GLN A 189 13.30 -11.27 -13.39
C GLN A 189 12.98 -11.11 -11.91
N MET A 190 13.81 -10.37 -11.17
CA MET A 190 13.58 -10.09 -9.73
C MET A 190 12.28 -9.31 -9.52
N ILE A 191 12.01 -8.30 -10.34
CA ILE A 191 10.76 -7.52 -10.29
C ILE A 191 9.57 -8.43 -10.63
N GLN A 192 9.68 -9.26 -11.67
CA GLN A 192 8.62 -10.18 -12.05
C GLN A 192 8.30 -11.19 -10.94
N GLU A 193 9.30 -11.67 -10.20
CA GLU A 193 9.05 -12.58 -9.09
C GLU A 193 8.35 -11.87 -7.93
N ARG A 194 8.78 -10.65 -7.61
CA ARG A 194 8.08 -9.81 -6.61
C ARG A 194 6.64 -9.51 -7.02
N GLU A 195 6.40 -9.22 -8.30
CA GLU A 195 5.07 -9.01 -8.86
C GLU A 195 4.20 -10.27 -8.70
N ARG A 196 4.74 -11.46 -8.95
CA ARG A 196 4.01 -12.73 -8.73
C ARG A 196 3.57 -12.88 -7.28
N VAL A 197 4.47 -12.65 -6.32
CA VAL A 197 4.16 -12.76 -4.89
C VAL A 197 3.10 -11.73 -4.48
N LEU A 198 3.17 -10.51 -4.98
CA LEU A 198 2.15 -9.50 -4.68
C LEU A 198 0.80 -9.84 -5.32
N SER A 199 0.80 -10.35 -6.56
CA SER A 199 -0.41 -10.79 -7.25
C SER A 199 -1.12 -11.91 -6.50
N THR A 200 -0.38 -12.90 -5.99
CA THR A 200 -0.97 -13.96 -5.15
C THR A 200 -1.54 -13.41 -3.85
N GLN A 201 -0.86 -12.48 -3.18
CA GLN A 201 -1.37 -11.82 -1.97
C GLN A 201 -2.67 -11.06 -2.23
N VAL A 202 -2.74 -10.30 -3.33
CA VAL A 202 -3.95 -9.58 -3.73
C VAL A 202 -5.09 -10.55 -4.01
N ASN A 203 -4.83 -11.66 -4.71
CA ASN A 203 -5.86 -12.67 -4.97
C ASN A 203 -6.41 -13.30 -3.68
N LEU A 204 -5.54 -13.64 -2.73
CA LEU A 204 -5.96 -14.16 -1.42
C LEU A 204 -6.75 -13.12 -0.60
N ALA A 205 -6.34 -11.85 -0.64
CA ALA A 205 -7.05 -10.77 0.02
C ALA A 205 -8.46 -10.57 -0.58
N ILE A 206 -8.60 -10.67 -1.91
CA ILE A 206 -9.89 -10.62 -2.59
C ILE A 206 -10.79 -11.77 -2.13
N GLU A 207 -10.26 -13.01 -2.07
CA GLU A 207 -11.02 -14.16 -1.58
C GLU A 207 -11.50 -13.97 -0.13
N MET A 208 -10.64 -13.47 0.75
CA MET A 208 -10.99 -13.15 2.13
C MET A 208 -12.09 -12.07 2.19
N ILE A 209 -12.01 -11.02 1.37
CA ILE A 209 -13.04 -9.99 1.28
C ILE A 209 -14.38 -10.58 0.82
N ILE A 210 -14.37 -11.52 -0.13
CA ILE A 210 -15.59 -12.20 -0.58
C ILE A 210 -16.22 -12.97 0.58
N ILE A 211 -15.43 -13.76 1.31
CA ILE A 211 -15.91 -14.52 2.48
C ILE A 211 -16.47 -13.59 3.56
N LEU A 212 -15.76 -12.51 3.88
CA LEU A 212 -16.21 -11.53 4.88
C LEU A 212 -17.51 -10.85 4.47
N LYS A 213 -17.66 -10.47 3.19
CA LYS A 213 -18.92 -9.90 2.67
C LYS A 213 -20.09 -10.87 2.78
N GLN A 214 -19.89 -12.14 2.46
CA GLN A 214 -20.92 -13.16 2.60
C GLN A 214 -21.32 -13.36 4.07
N LYS A 215 -20.33 -13.42 4.98
CA LYS A 215 -20.58 -13.53 6.41
C LYS A 215 -21.34 -12.32 6.95
N LEU A 216 -20.95 -11.10 6.54
CA LEU A 216 -21.61 -9.87 6.93
C LEU A 216 -23.08 -9.86 6.48
N ALA A 217 -23.36 -10.20 5.22
CA ALA A 217 -24.72 -10.27 4.70
C ALA A 217 -25.59 -11.27 5.47
N LYS A 218 -25.04 -12.44 5.83
CA LYS A 218 -25.74 -13.41 6.67
C LYS A 218 -26.06 -12.85 8.05
N THR A 219 -25.09 -12.21 8.71
CA THR A 219 -25.29 -11.62 10.03
C THR A 219 -26.27 -10.44 10.01
N GLU A 220 -26.28 -9.65 8.94
CA GLU A 220 -27.26 -8.57 8.75
C GLU A 220 -28.68 -9.12 8.58
N GLN A 221 -28.85 -10.22 7.82
CA GLN A 221 -30.14 -10.88 7.68
C GLN A 221 -30.65 -11.45 9.02
N GLU A 222 -29.76 -12.08 9.80
CA GLU A 222 -30.09 -12.57 11.14
C GLU A 222 -30.47 -11.42 12.08
N LEU A 223 -29.73 -10.30 12.04
CA LEU A 223 -30.04 -9.11 12.83
C LEU A 223 -31.41 -8.54 12.47
N HIS A 224 -31.71 -8.40 11.17
CA HIS A 224 -33.01 -7.90 10.72
C HIS A 224 -34.17 -8.80 11.19
N ALA A 225 -34.00 -10.13 11.16
CA ALA A 225 -35.01 -11.05 11.69
C ALA A 225 -35.22 -10.87 13.21
N ARG A 226 -34.15 -10.62 13.97
CA ARG A 226 -34.23 -10.33 15.41
C ARG A 226 -34.87 -8.98 15.71
N GLU A 227 -34.62 -7.97 14.89
CA GLU A 227 -35.26 -6.66 15.00
C GLU A 227 -36.77 -6.75 14.76
N GLN A 228 -37.19 -7.58 13.80
CA GLN A 228 -38.61 -7.87 13.56
C GLN A 228 -39.26 -8.57 14.76
N GLU A 229 -38.63 -9.61 15.30
CA GLU A 229 -39.11 -10.31 16.51
C GLU A 229 -39.26 -9.35 17.70
N ALA A 230 -38.28 -8.46 17.90
CA ALA A 230 -38.34 -7.46 18.96
C ALA A 230 -39.48 -6.45 18.75
N ALA A 231 -39.73 -6.03 17.50
CA ALA A 231 -40.85 -5.16 17.16
C ALA A 231 -42.20 -5.83 17.46
N ASP A 232 -42.34 -7.11 17.11
CA ASP A 232 -43.56 -7.89 17.38
C ASP A 232 -43.82 -8.05 18.88
N ILE A 233 -42.77 -8.35 19.67
CA ILE A 233 -42.85 -8.42 21.13
C ILE A 233 -43.28 -7.06 21.69
N ASN A 234 -42.68 -5.97 21.21
CA ASN A 234 -43.03 -4.63 21.69
C ASN A 234 -44.49 -4.28 21.39
N GLN A 235 -45.00 -4.63 20.20
CA GLN A 235 -46.41 -4.45 19.86
C GLN A 235 -47.33 -5.25 20.78
N PHE A 236 -46.96 -6.51 21.09
CA PHE A 236 -47.70 -7.34 22.05
C PHE A 236 -47.72 -6.71 23.45
N LEU A 237 -46.56 -6.25 23.95
CA LEU A 237 -46.45 -5.60 25.24
C LEU A 237 -47.29 -4.32 25.31
N GLN A 238 -47.28 -3.50 24.26
CA GLN A 238 -48.10 -2.30 24.19
C GLN A 238 -49.60 -2.65 24.24
N ALA A 239 -50.03 -3.68 23.53
CA ALA A 239 -51.41 -4.17 23.58
C ALA A 239 -51.78 -4.71 24.98
N ALA A 240 -50.86 -5.41 25.65
CA ALA A 240 -51.04 -5.91 27.01
C ALA A 240 -51.20 -4.76 28.02
N VAL A 241 -50.34 -3.74 27.96
CA VAL A 241 -50.43 -2.53 28.80
C VAL A 241 -51.77 -1.83 28.61
N GLN A 242 -52.25 -1.68 27.36
CA GLN A 242 -53.55 -1.08 27.09
C GLN A 242 -54.71 -1.90 27.67
N LYS A 243 -54.66 -3.23 27.56
CA LYS A 243 -55.66 -4.12 28.16
C LYS A 243 -55.65 -4.03 29.68
N GLU A 244 -54.47 -4.02 30.29
CA GLU A 244 -54.30 -3.85 31.73
C GLU A 244 -54.87 -2.50 32.20
N ALA A 245 -54.54 -1.40 31.52
CA ALA A 245 -55.05 -0.07 31.84
C ALA A 245 -56.58 -0.01 31.78
N ARG A 246 -57.19 -0.59 30.74
CA ARG A 246 -58.65 -0.69 30.62
C ARG A 246 -59.26 -1.55 31.75
N GLY A 247 -58.60 -2.65 32.10
CA GLY A 247 -58.99 -3.51 33.21
C GLY A 247 -58.97 -2.77 34.55
N LYS A 248 -57.89 -2.04 34.83
CA LYS A 248 -57.74 -1.22 36.04
C LYS A 248 -58.86 -0.20 36.18
N VAL A 249 -59.19 0.52 35.11
CA VAL A 249 -60.30 1.49 35.14
C VAL A 249 -61.65 0.82 35.42
N LYS A 250 -61.92 -0.37 34.87
CA LYS A 250 -63.16 -1.11 35.16
C LYS A 250 -63.25 -1.52 36.63
N VAL A 251 -62.16 -2.05 37.19
CA VAL A 251 -62.10 -2.45 38.61
C VAL A 251 -62.24 -1.24 39.51
N GLN A 252 -61.56 -0.13 39.20
CA GLN A 252 -61.67 1.11 39.95
C GLN A 252 -63.11 1.61 40.01
N ARG A 253 -63.82 1.71 38.87
CA ARG A 253 -65.23 2.13 38.85
C ARG A 253 -66.15 1.21 39.64
N PHE A 254 -65.88 -0.10 39.61
CA PHE A 254 -66.66 -1.07 40.39
C PHE A 254 -66.47 -0.83 41.89
N ILE A 255 -65.23 -0.65 42.34
CA ILE A 255 -64.92 -0.34 43.74
C ILE A 255 -65.56 0.99 44.16
N GLU A 256 -65.43 2.04 43.35
CA GLU A 256 -66.07 3.35 43.60
C GLU A 256 -67.60 3.21 43.72
N GLY A 257 -68.22 2.41 42.85
CA GLY A 257 -69.65 2.10 42.93
C GLY A 257 -70.03 1.34 44.20
N LEU A 258 -69.21 0.38 44.65
CA LEU A 258 -69.42 -0.31 45.92
C LEU A 258 -69.34 0.66 47.10
N LEU A 259 -68.28 1.48 47.15
CA LEU A 259 -68.06 2.46 48.20
C LEU A 259 -69.21 3.47 48.28
N HIS A 260 -69.71 3.94 47.13
CA HIS A 260 -70.86 4.86 47.09
C HIS A 260 -72.12 4.23 47.69
N ARG A 261 -72.45 2.98 47.32
CA ARG A 261 -73.63 2.30 47.88
C ARG A 261 -73.49 2.04 49.37
N ILE A 262 -72.30 1.70 49.84
CA ILE A 262 -72.01 1.52 51.28
C ILE A 262 -72.26 2.85 52.02
N ALA A 263 -71.71 3.97 51.52
CA ALA A 263 -71.89 5.28 52.15
C ALA A 263 -73.37 5.70 52.23
N VAL A 264 -74.17 5.40 51.19
CA VAL A 264 -75.63 5.64 51.21
C VAL A 264 -76.31 4.76 52.27
N ALA A 265 -75.97 3.48 52.33
CA ALA A 265 -76.54 2.56 53.32
C ALA A 265 -76.16 2.95 54.76
N GLU A 266 -74.91 3.37 55.00
CA GLU A 266 -74.46 3.88 56.30
C GLU A 266 -75.23 5.12 56.74
N LYS A 267 -75.44 6.07 55.82
CA LYS A 267 -76.24 7.27 56.11
C LYS A 267 -77.68 6.91 56.47
N GLN A 268 -78.30 5.99 55.73
CA GLN A 268 -79.66 5.52 56.03
C GLN A 268 -79.72 4.85 57.41
N LEU A 269 -78.74 4.01 57.75
CA LEU A 269 -78.67 3.39 59.08
C LEU A 269 -78.51 4.42 60.21
N GLN A 270 -77.71 5.47 60.00
CA GLN A 270 -77.58 6.59 60.94
C GLN A 270 -78.93 7.30 61.15
N GLU A 271 -79.65 7.60 60.07
CA GLU A 271 -80.98 8.22 60.15
C GLU A 271 -81.97 7.35 60.96
N TYR A 272 -81.97 6.03 60.77
CA TYR A 272 -82.80 5.11 61.57
C TYR A 272 -82.40 5.10 63.05
N HIS A 273 -81.10 5.12 63.36
CA HIS A 273 -80.60 5.12 64.73
C HIS A 273 -80.94 6.43 65.46
N GLU A 274 -80.86 7.57 64.78
CA GLU A 274 -81.28 8.88 65.29
C GLU A 274 -82.79 8.93 65.56
N GLN A 275 -83.61 8.36 64.68
CA GLN A 275 -85.06 8.27 64.88
C GLN A 275 -85.44 7.35 66.06
N GLN A 276 -84.73 6.24 66.27
CA GLN A 276 -84.93 5.38 67.44
C GLN A 276 -84.45 6.03 68.76
N GLY A 277 -83.36 6.80 68.71
CA GLY A 277 -82.90 7.59 69.85
C GLY A 277 -83.89 8.69 70.27
N LEU A 278 -84.59 9.31 69.31
CA LEU A 278 -85.65 10.28 69.57
C LEU A 278 -86.93 9.63 70.15
N PHE A 279 -87.28 8.41 69.72
CA PHE A 279 -88.42 7.68 70.29
C PHE A 279 -88.15 7.14 71.71
N GLY A 280 -86.89 6.78 72.01
CA GLY A 280 -86.48 6.32 73.34
C GLY A 280 -86.36 7.42 74.41
N ILE A 281 -86.40 8.71 74.04
CA ILE A 281 -86.37 9.85 74.99
C ILE A 281 -87.79 10.35 75.33
N ILE A 282 -88.83 9.91 74.61
CA ILE A 282 -90.23 10.34 74.81
C ILE A 282 -91.08 9.28 75.56
N SER A 283 -90.48 8.15 75.98
CA SER A 283 -91.09 7.20 76.93
C SER A 283 -90.36 7.24 78.27
#